data_AF-U3A9R9-F1
#
_entry.id   AF-U3A9R9-F1
#
_cell.length_a   1.000
_cell.length_b   1.000
_cell.length_c   1.000
_cell.angle_alpha   90.00
_cell.angle_beta   90.00
_cell.angle_gamma   90.00
#
_symmetry.space_group_name_H-M   'P 1'
#
loop_
_entity.id
_entity.type
_entity.pdbx_description
1 polymer ?
#
loop_
_entity_poly.entity_id
_entity_poly.type
_entity_poly.pdbx_seq_one_letter_code
_entity_poly.pdbx_strand_id
1 'polypeptide(L)'
;MIFTYNDGFYKLARITGPCHNLLCIKLSNVSVDNIIMTPVGAEQPENITADEVHKQVIEGLQYINEHFPLKFHVSEVQYLPSDTYSRNVYRKLIIEIARRILLESTD
;
A
#
# COMPACT_ATOMS: atom_id res chain seq x y z
N MET A 1 -7.17 10.61 6.22
CA MET A 1 -6.68 9.22 6.01
C MET A 1 -6.82 8.50 7.33
N ILE A 2 -7.11 7.21 7.30
CA ILE A 2 -7.27 6.35 8.49
C ILE A 2 -6.19 5.29 8.41
N PHE A 3 -5.27 5.28 9.38
CA PHE A 3 -4.18 4.31 9.47
C PHE A 3 -4.43 3.37 10.63
N THR A 4 -4.26 2.07 10.40
CA THR A 4 -4.46 1.03 11.42
C THR A 4 -3.50 -0.13 11.19
N TYR A 5 -3.09 -0.80 12.27
CA TYR A 5 -2.39 -2.07 12.19
C TYR A 5 -3.23 -3.15 12.88
N ASN A 6 -3.60 -4.20 12.15
CA ASN A 6 -4.29 -5.38 12.70
C ASN A 6 -4.03 -6.62 11.83
N ASP A 7 -4.05 -7.78 12.47
CA ASP A 7 -3.86 -9.10 11.82
C ASP A 7 -2.56 -9.19 10.99
N GLY A 8 -1.52 -8.45 11.39
CA GLY A 8 -0.25 -8.40 10.67
C GLY A 8 -0.21 -7.47 9.45
N PHE A 9 -1.28 -6.72 9.18
CA PHE A 9 -1.36 -5.77 8.07
C PHE A 9 -1.34 -4.33 8.54
N TYR A 10 -0.51 -3.51 7.90
CA TYR A 10 -0.64 -2.06 7.93
C TYR A 10 -1.66 -1.63 6.89
N LYS A 11 -2.68 -0.89 7.32
CA LYS A 11 -3.80 -0.47 6.47
C LYS A 11 -3.88 1.04 6.43
N LEU A 12 -4.07 1.60 5.25
CA LEU A 12 -4.30 3.02 5.05
C LEU A 12 -5.49 3.24 4.12
N ALA A 13 -6.56 3.79 4.69
CA ALA A 13 -7.71 4.25 3.92
C ALA A 13 -7.60 5.74 3.65
N ARG A 14 -7.73 6.12 2.37
CA ARG A 14 -7.87 7.51 1.93
C ARG A 14 -9.31 7.75 1.50
N ILE A 15 -9.96 8.72 2.15
CA ILE A 15 -11.31 9.17 1.84
C ILE A 15 -11.21 10.66 1.53
N THR A 16 -11.63 11.08 0.34
CA THR A 16 -11.61 12.49 -0.10
C THR A 16 -12.81 12.75 -0.99
N GLY A 17 -13.90 13.26 -0.40
CA GLY A 17 -15.17 13.40 -1.09
C GLY A 17 -15.66 12.02 -1.58
N PRO A 18 -15.99 11.87 -2.88
CA PRO A 18 -16.39 10.58 -3.44
C PRO A 18 -15.21 9.64 -3.72
N CYS A 19 -13.96 10.10 -3.56
CA CYS A 19 -12.80 9.30 -3.86
C CYS A 19 -12.41 8.46 -2.63
N HIS A 20 -12.39 7.15 -2.81
CA HIS A 20 -12.02 6.20 -1.78
C HIS A 20 -10.89 5.29 -2.30
N ASN A 21 -9.88 5.09 -1.46
CA ASN A 21 -8.78 4.16 -1.71
C ASN A 21 -8.40 3.40 -0.44
N LEU A 22 -8.10 2.11 -0.56
CA LEU A 22 -7.60 1.26 0.51
C LEU A 22 -6.34 0.53 0.06
N LEU A 23 -5.28 0.67 0.85
CA LEU A 23 -4.09 -0.16 0.73
C LEU A 23 -3.83 -0.87 2.06
N CYS A 24 -3.78 -2.20 2.03
CA CYS A 24 -3.24 -3.01 3.11
C CYS A 24 -1.92 -3.63 2.66
N ILE A 25 -0.91 -3.62 3.52
CA ILE A 25 0.36 -4.30 3.24
C ILE A 25 0.78 -5.18 4.40
N LYS A 26 1.50 -6.24 4.08
CA LYS A 26 2.25 -7.04 5.03
C LYS A 26 3.74 -6.85 4.77
N LEU A 27 4.47 -6.43 5.80
CA LEU A 27 5.92 -6.32 5.71
C LEU A 27 6.57 -7.71 5.68
N SER A 28 7.77 -7.76 5.12
CA SER A 28 8.68 -8.90 5.18
C SER A 28 9.99 -8.46 5.83
N ASN A 29 10.61 -9.37 6.59
CA ASN A 29 11.94 -9.15 7.16
C ASN A 29 13.06 -9.37 6.13
N VAL A 30 12.73 -9.96 4.98
CA VAL A 30 13.66 -10.27 3.89
C VAL A 30 13.12 -9.74 2.57
N SER A 31 14.00 -9.50 1.61
CA SER A 31 13.59 -9.21 0.24
C SER A 31 12.74 -10.35 -0.31
N VAL A 32 11.65 -9.99 -1.00
CA VAL A 32 10.72 -10.92 -1.63
C VAL A 32 10.68 -10.59 -3.11
N ASP A 33 10.84 -11.61 -3.96
CA ASP A 33 10.88 -11.43 -5.42
C ASP A 33 9.48 -11.22 -6.02
N ASN A 34 8.44 -11.66 -5.32
CA ASN A 34 7.06 -11.56 -5.77
C ASN A 34 6.13 -11.10 -4.64
N ILE A 35 5.45 -9.98 -4.85
CA ILE A 35 4.43 -9.49 -3.92
C ILE A 35 3.12 -10.20 -4.21
N ILE A 36 2.54 -10.83 -3.20
CA ILE A 36 1.21 -11.44 -3.32
C ILE A 36 0.17 -10.31 -3.43
N MET A 37 -0.52 -10.24 -4.56
CA MET A 37 -1.57 -9.25 -4.82
C MET A 37 -2.94 -9.88 -4.56
N THR A 38 -3.65 -9.41 -3.54
CA THR A 38 -4.97 -9.94 -3.15
C THR A 38 -6.04 -8.87 -3.35
N PRO A 39 -6.92 -8.98 -4.36
CA PRO A 39 -8.10 -8.13 -4.43
C PRO A 39 -9.03 -8.47 -3.26
N VAL A 40 -9.49 -7.45 -2.55
CA VAL A 40 -10.50 -7.56 -1.50
C VAL A 40 -11.77 -6.84 -1.93
N GLY A 41 -12.90 -7.15 -1.31
CA GLY A 41 -14.20 -6.55 -1.62
C GLY A 41 -15.11 -7.42 -2.50
N ALA A 42 -16.36 -7.00 -2.61
CA ALA A 42 -17.38 -7.69 -3.40
C ALA A 42 -17.21 -7.42 -4.91
N GLU A 43 -17.89 -8.21 -5.75
CA GLU A 43 -17.95 -8.03 -7.20
C GLU A 43 -18.53 -6.66 -7.56
N GLN A 44 -17.64 -5.70 -7.74
CA GLN A 44 -17.91 -4.37 -8.25
C GLN A 44 -17.13 -4.19 -9.55
N PRO A 45 -17.51 -3.21 -10.40
CA PRO A 45 -16.72 -2.89 -11.58
C PRO A 45 -15.27 -2.60 -11.18
N GLU A 46 -14.34 -3.25 -11.87
CA GLU A 46 -12.91 -3.01 -11.70
C GLU A 46 -12.55 -1.63 -12.27
N ASN A 47 -12.07 -0.75 -11.40
CA ASN A 47 -11.58 0.59 -11.74
C ASN A 47 -10.05 0.66 -11.80
N ILE A 48 -9.36 -0.29 -11.14
CA ILE A 48 -7.90 -0.39 -11.16
C ILE A 48 -7.46 -1.86 -11.10
N THR A 49 -6.47 -2.20 -11.91
CA THR A 49 -5.96 -3.56 -12.03
C THR A 49 -4.89 -3.90 -10.99
N ALA A 50 -4.68 -5.20 -10.74
CA ALA A 50 -3.58 -5.67 -9.88
C ALA A 50 -2.22 -5.15 -10.37
N ASP A 51 -1.99 -5.15 -11.68
CA ASP A 51 -0.72 -4.69 -12.29
C ASP A 51 -0.47 -3.20 -12.06
N GLU A 52 -1.52 -2.37 -12.15
CA GLU A 52 -1.42 -0.94 -11.88
C GLU A 52 -1.14 -0.66 -10.40
N VAL A 53 -1.79 -1.39 -9.49
CA VAL A 53 -1.51 -1.30 -8.05
C VAL A 53 -0.09 -1.76 -7.77
N HIS A 54 0.31 -2.92 -8.28
CA HIS A 54 1.64 -3.49 -8.09
C HIS A 54 2.73 -2.52 -8.55
N LYS A 55 2.60 -1.97 -9.77
CA LYS A 55 3.53 -0.97 -10.30
C LYS A 55 3.65 0.24 -9.38
N GLN A 56 2.53 0.82 -8.95
CA GLN A 56 2.54 2.00 -8.07
C GLN A 56 3.16 1.69 -6.69
N VAL A 57 2.89 0.51 -6.13
CA VAL A 57 3.48 0.06 -4.86
C VAL A 57 4.99 -0.08 -4.99
N ILE A 58 5.49 -0.74 -6.04
CA ILE A 58 6.93 -0.89 -6.30
C ILE A 58 7.62 0.46 -6.45
N GLU A 59 7.05 1.38 -7.25
CA GLU A 59 7.60 2.74 -7.39
C GLU A 59 7.66 3.49 -6.05
N GLY A 60 6.68 3.27 -5.16
CA GLY A 60 6.68 3.85 -3.82
C GLY A 60 7.73 3.23 -2.91
N LEU A 61 7.87 1.91 -2.93
CA LEU A 61 8.89 1.17 -2.17
C LEU A 61 10.31 1.55 -2.61
N GLN A 62 10.56 1.65 -3.92
CA GLN A 62 11.82 2.15 -4.46
C GLN A 62 12.14 3.55 -3.92
N TYR A 63 11.18 4.47 -4.02
CA TYR A 63 11.33 5.82 -3.48
C TYR A 63 11.68 5.81 -1.98
N ILE A 64 10.97 5.04 -1.15
CA ILE A 64 11.28 4.95 0.28
C ILE A 64 12.70 4.39 0.49
N ASN A 65 13.03 3.29 -0.17
CA ASN A 65 14.30 2.60 0.02
C ASN A 65 15.50 3.42 -0.47
N GLU A 66 15.31 4.35 -1.40
CA GLU A 66 16.36 5.29 -1.83
C GLU A 66 16.53 6.47 -0.86
N HIS A 67 15.47 6.88 -0.16
CA HIS A 67 15.45 8.12 0.62
C HIS A 67 15.52 7.90 2.15
N PHE A 68 15.34 6.68 2.63
CA PHE A 68 15.38 6.32 4.05
C PHE A 68 16.38 5.19 4.32
N PRO A 69 17.05 5.19 5.50
CA PRO A 69 18.08 4.20 5.82
C PRO A 69 17.51 2.80 6.03
N LEU A 70 16.27 2.69 6.54
CA LEU A 70 15.60 1.41 6.73
C LEU A 70 15.04 0.90 5.39
N LYS A 71 15.38 -0.34 5.03
CA LYS A 71 14.84 -1.00 3.85
C LYS A 71 13.50 -1.65 4.16
N PHE A 72 12.48 -1.29 3.38
CA PHE A 72 11.15 -1.88 3.42
C PHE A 72 11.02 -2.97 2.36
N HIS A 73 10.57 -4.13 2.81
CA HIS A 73 10.15 -5.23 1.95
C HIS A 73 8.69 -5.55 2.23
N VAL A 74 7.91 -5.77 1.18
CA VAL A 74 6.48 -6.11 1.26
C VAL A 74 6.30 -7.50 0.70
N SER A 75 5.60 -8.36 1.44
CA SER A 75 5.27 -9.74 1.01
C SER A 75 3.87 -9.84 0.41
N GLU A 76 2.93 -9.01 0.89
CA GLU A 76 1.54 -9.05 0.47
C GLU A 76 0.94 -7.65 0.40
N VAL A 77 0.10 -7.43 -0.61
CA VAL A 77 -0.71 -6.23 -0.82
C VAL A 77 -2.17 -6.66 -0.95
N GLN A 78 -3.05 -6.02 -0.20
CA GLN A 78 -4.49 -6.10 -0.41
C GLN A 78 -5.03 -4.75 -0.86
N TYR A 79 -5.92 -4.78 -1.86
CA TYR A 79 -6.46 -3.58 -2.50
C TYR A 79 -7.92 -3.80 -2.90
N LEU A 80 -8.70 -2.72 -3.04
CA LEU A 80 -10.07 -2.79 -3.56
C LEU A 80 -10.04 -2.50 -5.07
N PRO A 81 -10.43 -3.46 -5.95
CA PRO A 81 -10.46 -3.22 -7.40
C PRO A 81 -11.39 -2.09 -7.83
N SER A 82 -12.43 -1.80 -7.05
CA SER A 82 -13.38 -0.72 -7.29
C SER A 82 -12.92 0.64 -6.79
N ASP A 83 -11.72 0.73 -6.19
CA ASP A 83 -11.17 1.99 -5.71
C ASP A 83 -11.12 3.05 -6.81
N THR A 84 -11.22 4.30 -6.39
CA THR A 84 -11.17 5.41 -7.33
C THR A 84 -9.81 5.44 -8.03
N TYR A 85 -9.83 5.27 -9.36
CA TYR A 85 -8.62 5.27 -10.15
C TYR A 85 -7.84 6.58 -10.00
N SER A 86 -6.54 6.45 -9.78
CA SER A 86 -5.60 7.55 -9.84
C SER A 86 -4.21 7.00 -10.10
N ARG A 87 -3.50 7.65 -11.03
CA ARG A 87 -2.20 7.19 -11.56
C ARG A 87 -1.14 6.95 -10.48
N ASN A 88 -1.24 7.63 -9.33
CA ASN A 88 -0.20 7.63 -8.30
C ASN A 88 -0.74 7.41 -6.88
N VAL A 89 -2.01 7.02 -6.71
CA VAL A 89 -2.60 6.97 -5.37
C VAL A 89 -1.98 5.88 -4.50
N TYR A 90 -1.78 4.68 -5.03
CA TYR A 90 -1.18 3.58 -4.28
C TYR A 90 0.29 3.83 -3.95
N ARG A 91 1.00 4.51 -4.85
CA ARG A 91 2.37 5.02 -4.60
C ARG A 91 2.39 5.97 -3.39
N LYS A 92 1.42 6.89 -3.31
CA LYS A 92 1.31 7.82 -2.17
C LYS A 92 0.94 7.08 -0.88
N LEU A 93 0.05 6.08 -0.96
CA LEU A 93 -0.38 5.31 0.20
C LEU A 93 0.76 4.51 0.80
N ILE A 94 1.57 3.81 -0.01
CA ILE A 94 2.72 3.03 0.52
C ILE A 94 3.78 3.94 1.15
N ILE A 95 4.06 5.10 0.55
CA ILE A 95 4.98 6.10 1.12
C ILE A 95 4.47 6.59 2.47
N GLU A 96 3.18 6.88 2.59
CA GLU A 96 2.58 7.33 3.83
C GLU A 96 2.59 6.23 4.91
N ILE A 97 2.30 4.97 4.54
CA ILE A 97 2.42 3.83 5.47
C ILE A 97 3.85 3.72 6.01
N ALA A 98 4.85 3.70 5.12
CA ALA A 98 6.25 3.57 5.52
C ALA A 98 6.72 4.73 6.42
N ARG A 99 6.30 5.97 6.12
CA ARG A 99 6.58 7.13 6.98
C ARG A 99 6.01 6.96 8.38
N ARG A 100 4.77 6.48 8.51
CA ARG A 100 4.15 6.26 9.82
C ARG A 100 4.89 5.20 10.63
N ILE A 101 5.26 4.09 9.99
CA ILE A 101 6.05 3.02 10.62
C ILE A 101 7.39 3.56 11.12
N LEU A 102 8.08 4.37 10.32
CA LEU A 102 9.35 4.97 10.72
C LEU A 102 9.19 5.91 11.92
N LEU A 103 8.15 6.75 11.92
CA LEU A 103 7.87 7.68 13.02
C LEU A 103 7.51 6.95 14.32
N GLU A 104 6.72 5.87 14.26
CA GLU A 104 6.39 5.03 15.43
C GLU A 104 7.60 4.24 15.96
N SER A 105 8.66 4.07 15.17
CA SER A 105 9.89 3.35 15.59
C SER A 105 10.94 4.26 16.25
N THR A 106 10.62 5.54 16.48
CA THR A 106 11.57 6.54 17.02
C THR A 106 11.29 6.93 18.48
N ASP A 107 10.39 6.22 19.17
CA ASP A 107 10.15 6.28 20.63
C ASP A 107 10.81 5.10 21.36
#